data_AF-A0A2A4VRE5-F1
#
_entry.id   AF-A0A2A4VRE5-F1
#
_cell.length_a   1.000
_cell.length_b   1.000
_cell.length_c   1.000
_cell.angle_alpha   90.00
_cell.angle_beta   90.00
_cell.angle_gamma   90.00
#
_symmetry.space_group_name_H-M   'P 1'
#
loop_
_entity.id
_entity.type
_entity.pdbx_description
1 polymer ?
#
loop_
_entity_poly.entity_id
_entity_poly.type
_entity_poly.pdbx_seq_one_letter_code
_entity_poly.pdbx_strand_id
1 'polypeptide(L)'
;MKIMNQLFTEAGTLLFVGMVFVYAFLGLLIFIINFVLAPLARKFPDPIVQTKVKKYTTKTKLSEGVSPAIVAAITSAVTQYRQQHLNAPTNTKVHIQPNIKARQ
;
A
#
# COMPACT_ATOMS: atom_id res chain seq x y z
N MET A 1 -56.52 11.56 -29.21
CA MET A 1 -56.00 10.98 -27.95
C MET A 1 -55.42 9.56 -28.10
N LYS A 2 -56.02 8.64 -28.87
CA LYS A 2 -55.57 7.23 -28.96
C LYS A 2 -54.13 7.01 -29.47
N ILE A 3 -53.68 7.84 -30.41
CA ILE A 3 -52.35 7.73 -31.03
C ILE A 3 -51.22 7.91 -30.00
N MET A 4 -51.30 8.94 -29.15
CA MET A 4 -50.22 9.25 -28.19
C MET A 4 -49.99 8.13 -27.16
N ASN A 5 -51.06 7.46 -26.72
CA ASN A 5 -50.96 6.33 -25.80
C ASN A 5 -50.33 5.10 -26.48
N GLN A 6 -50.58 4.91 -27.77
CA GLN A 6 -49.98 3.82 -28.54
C GLN A 6 -48.48 4.04 -28.72
N LEU A 7 -48.04 5.24 -29.12
CA LEU A 7 -46.62 5.56 -29.24
C LEU A 7 -45.86 5.41 -27.92
N PHE A 8 -46.48 5.80 -26.81
CA PHE A 8 -45.87 5.62 -25.49
C PHE A 8 -45.68 4.13 -25.13
N THR A 9 -46.67 3.30 -25.46
CA THR A 9 -46.62 1.85 -25.21
C THR A 9 -45.59 1.16 -26.11
N GLU A 10 -45.56 1.55 -27.38
CA GLU A 10 -44.64 1.01 -28.39
C GLU A 10 -43.19 1.43 -28.09
N ALA A 11 -42.96 2.70 -27.75
CA ALA A 11 -41.66 3.20 -27.32
C ALA A 11 -41.22 2.62 -25.96
N GLY A 12 -42.15 2.44 -25.02
CA GLY A 12 -41.86 1.82 -23.72
C GLY A 12 -41.41 0.37 -23.87
N THR A 13 -42.05 -0.38 -24.77
CA THR A 13 -41.63 -1.75 -25.09
C THR A 13 -40.24 -1.76 -25.74
N LEU A 14 -39.99 -0.86 -26.69
CA LEU A 14 -38.70 -0.77 -27.37
C LEU A 14 -37.55 -0.39 -26.41
N LEU A 15 -37.80 0.56 -25.49
CA LEU A 15 -36.87 0.93 -24.42
C LEU A 15 -36.62 -0.27 -23.49
N PHE A 16 -37.68 -0.92 -23.01
CA PHE A 16 -37.59 -2.03 -22.09
C PHE A 16 -36.79 -3.19 -22.69
N VAL A 17 -37.05 -3.55 -23.95
CA VAL A 17 -36.27 -4.55 -24.68
C VAL A 17 -34.80 -4.15 -24.75
N GLY A 18 -34.50 -2.89 -25.08
CA GLY A 18 -33.14 -2.36 -25.09
C GLY A 18 -32.48 -2.45 -23.71
N MET A 19 -33.20 -2.12 -22.65
CA MET A 19 -32.71 -2.17 -21.27
C MET A 19 -32.39 -3.59 -20.83
N VAL A 20 -33.29 -4.54 -21.10
CA VAL A 20 -33.09 -5.96 -20.77
C VAL A 20 -31.92 -6.53 -21.57
N PHE A 21 -31.82 -6.20 -22.87
CA PHE A 21 -30.74 -6.69 -23.72
C PHE A 21 -29.38 -6.17 -23.29
N VAL A 22 -29.26 -4.86 -23.02
CA VAL A 22 -28.02 -4.25 -22.53
C VAL A 22 -27.66 -4.82 -21.16
N TYR A 23 -28.63 -5.01 -20.27
CA TYR A 23 -28.39 -5.59 -18.96
C TYR A 23 -27.91 -7.05 -19.04
N ALA A 24 -28.53 -7.86 -19.89
CA ALA A 24 -28.10 -9.23 -20.16
C ALA A 24 -26.69 -9.26 -20.77
N PHE A 25 -26.39 -8.35 -21.69
CA PHE A 25 -25.09 -8.26 -22.35
C PHE A 25 -23.97 -7.84 -21.39
N LEU A 26 -24.17 -6.77 -20.62
CA LEU A 26 -23.23 -6.34 -19.58
C LEU A 26 -23.08 -7.42 -18.50
N GLY A 27 -24.20 -8.02 -18.07
CA GLY A 27 -24.21 -9.11 -17.10
C GLY A 27 -23.39 -10.30 -17.59
N LEU A 28 -23.52 -10.68 -18.86
CA LEU A 28 -22.73 -11.75 -19.47
C LEU A 28 -21.24 -11.38 -19.52
N LEU A 29 -20.90 -10.16 -19.91
CA LEU A 29 -19.50 -9.67 -19.88
C LEU A 29 -18.90 -9.78 -18.48
N ILE A 30 -19.62 -9.31 -17.46
CA ILE A 30 -19.18 -9.33 -16.06
C ILE A 30 -19.12 -10.77 -15.53
N PHE A 31 -20.07 -11.63 -15.92
CA PHE A 31 -20.10 -13.03 -15.53
C PHE A 31 -18.88 -13.78 -16.07
N ILE A 32 -18.54 -13.59 -17.35
CA ILE A 32 -17.35 -14.19 -17.96
C ILE A 32 -16.09 -13.68 -17.27
N ILE A 33 -15.98 -12.39 -17.00
CA ILE A 33 -14.83 -11.82 -16.27
C ILE A 33 -14.71 -12.47 -14.91
N ASN A 34 -15.76 -12.53 -14.10
CA ASN A 34 -15.69 -13.16 -12.79
C ASN A 34 -15.41 -14.66 -12.89
N PHE A 35 -16.04 -15.37 -13.83
CA PHE A 35 -15.85 -16.81 -14.00
C PHE A 35 -14.49 -17.18 -14.57
N VAL A 36 -13.82 -16.29 -15.31
CA VAL A 36 -12.47 -16.53 -15.86
C VAL A 36 -11.40 -15.99 -14.91
N LEU A 37 -11.57 -14.78 -14.36
CA LEU A 37 -10.60 -14.17 -13.43
C LEU A 37 -10.61 -14.82 -12.06
N ALA A 38 -11.76 -15.25 -11.52
CA ALA A 38 -11.78 -15.90 -10.19
C ALA A 38 -10.97 -17.21 -10.16
N PRO A 39 -11.10 -18.14 -11.13
CA PRO A 39 -10.23 -19.30 -11.18
C PRO A 39 -8.80 -18.97 -11.59
N LEU A 40 -8.55 -17.93 -12.40
CA LEU A 40 -7.17 -17.49 -12.68
C LEU A 40 -6.49 -16.92 -11.43
N ALA A 41 -7.17 -16.08 -10.66
CA ALA A 41 -6.67 -15.53 -9.40
C ALA A 41 -6.52 -16.61 -8.31
N ARG A 42 -7.31 -17.69 -8.38
CA ARG A 42 -7.11 -18.85 -7.51
C ARG A 42 -5.97 -19.78 -7.96
N LYS A 43 -5.72 -19.86 -9.26
CA LYS A 43 -4.69 -20.73 -9.83
C LYS A 43 -3.31 -20.08 -9.80
N PHE A 44 -3.25 -18.75 -9.85
CA PHE A 44 -2.11 -17.94 -9.49
C PHE A 44 -2.44 -17.19 -8.20
N PRO A 45 -2.43 -17.86 -7.04
CA PRO A 45 -2.28 -17.11 -5.81
C PRO A 45 -0.95 -16.40 -5.97
N ASP A 46 -0.97 -15.07 -6.09
CA ASP A 46 0.20 -14.27 -5.81
C ASP A 46 0.78 -14.86 -4.53
N PRO A 47 2.08 -15.22 -4.49
CA PRO A 47 2.70 -15.59 -3.26
C PRO A 47 2.33 -14.46 -2.31
N ILE A 48 1.41 -14.76 -1.38
CA ILE A 48 1.27 -13.97 -0.20
C ILE A 48 2.65 -14.11 0.41
N VAL A 49 3.53 -13.17 0.08
CA VAL A 49 4.51 -12.70 1.00
C VAL A 49 3.60 -12.39 2.17
N GLN A 50 3.55 -13.34 3.11
CA GLN A 50 3.04 -13.10 4.43
C GLN A 50 3.94 -11.94 4.83
N THR A 51 3.48 -10.72 4.54
CA THR A 51 4.00 -9.53 5.17
C THR A 51 3.52 -9.79 6.56
N LYS A 52 4.37 -10.52 7.29
CA LYS A 52 4.24 -10.85 8.68
C LYS A 52 3.92 -9.50 9.25
N VAL A 53 2.65 -9.28 9.56
CA VAL A 53 2.18 -7.99 10.04
C VAL A 53 2.99 -7.84 11.30
N LYS A 54 4.07 -7.06 11.21
CA LYS A 54 4.89 -6.75 12.37
C LYS A 54 3.86 -6.06 13.23
N LYS A 55 3.46 -6.72 14.30
CA LYS A 55 2.62 -6.13 15.33
C LYS A 55 3.44 -4.96 15.85
N TYR A 56 3.32 -3.81 15.21
CA TYR A 56 3.72 -2.56 15.78
C TYR A 56 2.75 -2.41 16.93
N THR A 57 3.26 -2.72 18.13
CA THR A 57 2.56 -2.44 19.36
C THR A 57 2.27 -0.96 19.35
N THR A 58 1.04 -0.59 19.00
CA THR A 58 0.51 0.76 19.15
C THR A 58 0.56 1.06 20.63
N LYS A 59 1.65 1.69 21.08
CA LYS A 59 1.70 2.26 22.42
C LYS A 59 0.75 3.44 22.41
N THR A 60 -0.37 3.22 23.07
CA THR A 60 -1.45 4.14 23.36
C THR A 60 -0.92 5.55 23.57
N LYS A 61 -1.32 6.48 22.70
CA LYS A 61 -1.19 7.90 22.95
C LYS A 61 -2.11 8.23 24.13
N LEU A 62 -1.54 8.35 25.31
CA LEU A 62 -2.19 8.98 26.44
C LEU A 62 -1.45 10.28 26.78
N SER A 63 -2.26 11.32 26.88
CA SER A 63 -2.06 12.56 27.63
C SER A 63 -1.31 13.72 26.97
N GLU A 64 -2.06 14.81 26.79
CA GLU A 64 -1.63 16.20 26.97
C GLU A 64 -0.43 16.30 27.93
N GLY A 65 0.68 16.81 27.40
CA GLY A 65 1.97 16.86 28.08
C GLY A 65 3.10 16.37 27.16
N VAL A 66 4.33 16.76 27.47
CA VAL A 66 5.52 16.38 26.69
C VAL A 66 5.54 14.86 26.52
N SER A 67 5.44 14.41 25.25
CA SER A 67 5.25 12.98 24.96
C SER A 67 6.43 12.15 25.48
N PRO A 68 6.18 11.05 26.20
CA PRO A 68 7.22 10.13 26.65
C PRO A 68 8.08 9.58 25.52
N ALA A 69 7.54 9.52 24.29
CA ALA A 69 8.29 9.14 23.11
C ALA A 69 9.37 10.17 22.75
N ILE A 70 9.09 11.47 22.92
CA ILE A 70 10.05 12.56 22.68
C ILE A 70 11.16 12.49 23.74
N VAL A 71 10.80 12.31 25.02
CA VAL A 71 11.79 12.17 26.10
C VAL A 71 12.68 10.95 25.88
N ALA A 72 12.11 9.79 25.52
CA ALA A 72 12.89 8.58 25.23
C ALA A 72 13.85 8.76 24.03
N ALA A 73 13.39 9.42 22.96
CA ALA A 73 14.23 9.72 21.81
C ALA A 73 15.40 10.64 22.18
N ILE A 74 15.14 11.74 22.91
CA ILE A 74 16.18 12.67 23.37
C ILE A 74 17.15 11.96 24.32
N THR A 75 16.65 11.21 25.31
CA THR A 75 17.49 10.46 26.25
C THR A 75 18.37 9.43 25.53
N SER A 76 17.85 8.77 24.49
CA SER A 76 18.65 7.84 23.68
C SER A 76 19.78 8.55 22.93
N ALA A 77 19.49 9.70 22.32
CA ALA A 77 20.49 10.50 21.61
C ALA A 77 21.58 11.04 22.55
N VAL A 78 21.19 11.53 23.73
CA VAL A 78 22.15 12.00 24.75
C VAL A 78 22.99 10.84 25.28
N THR A 79 22.38 9.69 25.54
CA THR A 79 23.10 8.49 26.01
C THR A 79 24.08 8.00 24.95
N GLN A 80 23.70 8.04 23.67
CA GLN A 80 24.56 7.68 22.54
C GLN A 80 25.72 8.67 22.37
N TYR A 81 25.48 9.98 22.52
CA TYR A 81 26.55 10.99 22.53
C TYR A 81 27.52 10.76 23.69
N ARG A 82 27.00 10.46 24.89
CA ARG A 82 27.84 10.12 26.04
C ARG A 82 28.66 8.87 25.80
N GLN A 83 28.05 7.79 25.33
CA GLN A 83 28.79 6.56 25.03
C GLN A 83 29.85 6.78 23.94
N GLN A 84 29.53 7.52 22.89
CA GLN A 84 30.48 7.84 21.82
C GLN A 84 31.60 8.77 22.29
N HIS A 85 31.30 9.72 23.19
CA HIS A 85 32.32 10.63 23.74
C HIS A 85 33.14 10.02 24.87
N LEU A 86 32.58 9.09 25.65
CA LEU A 86 33.29 8.39 26.73
C LEU A 86 34.16 7.28 26.13
N ASN A 87 33.73 6.68 25.03
CA ASN A 87 34.48 5.66 24.32
C ASN A 87 35.30 6.22 23.15
N ALA A 88 35.46 7.54 23.03
CA ALA A 88 36.32 8.13 22.01
C ALA A 88 37.77 7.70 22.27
N PRO A 89 38.35 6.80 21.46
CA PRO A 89 39.79 6.62 21.47
C PRO A 89 40.36 7.81 20.73
N THR A 90 41.25 8.54 21.38
CA THR A 90 42.17 9.49 20.77
C THR A 90 42.95 8.77 19.66
N ASN A 91 42.45 8.76 18.43
CA ASN A 91 43.22 8.36 17.25
C ASN A 91 42.65 9.00 15.99
N THR A 92 43.14 10.21 15.76
CA THR A 92 43.46 10.77 14.46
C THR A 92 43.84 9.68 13.45
N LYS A 93 42.93 9.30 12.56
CA LYS A 93 43.29 8.69 11.27
C LYS A 93 43.09 9.74 10.17
N VAL A 94 44.11 10.57 10.05
CA VAL A 94 44.47 11.25 8.80
C VAL A 94 44.80 10.14 7.80
N HIS A 95 43.88 9.84 6.88
CA HIS A 95 44.13 8.93 5.76
C HIS A 95 44.88 9.70 4.66
N ILE A 96 46.17 9.95 4.86
CA ILE A 96 47.10 10.25 3.77
C ILE A 96 47.50 8.91 3.18
N GLN A 97 47.20 8.71 1.90
CA GLN A 97 47.58 7.56 1.09
C GLN A 97 49.05 7.73 0.64
N PRO A 98 50.00 6.87 1.04
CA PRO A 98 51.28 6.78 0.35
C PRO A 98 51.14 5.78 -0.80
N ASN A 99 51.00 6.29 -2.03
CA ASN A 99 51.16 5.49 -3.24
C ASN A 99 52.66 5.28 -3.49
N ILE A 100 53.20 4.21 -2.93
CA ILE A 100 54.48 3.64 -3.37
C ILE A 100 54.16 2.24 -3.92
N LYS A 101 53.66 2.18 -5.15
CA LYS A 101 53.70 0.94 -5.94
C LYS A 101 55.01 0.94 -6.73
N ALA A 102 55.96 0.18 -6.21
CA ALA A 102 57.20 -0.26 -6.84
C ALA A 102 56.95 -0.61 -8.32
N ARG A 103 57.71 -0.08 -9.29
CA ARG A 103 58.97 -0.69 -9.77
C ARG A 103 59.03 -2.19 -9.49
N GLN A 104 58.39 -2.98 -10.34
CA GLN A 104 58.94 -4.14 -11.05
C GLN A 104 58.16 -4.31 -12.36
#